data_AF-A0A643CA99-F1
#
_entry.id   AF-A0A643CA99-F1
#
_cell.length_a   1.000
_cell.length_b   1.000
_cell.length_c   1.000
_cell.angle_alpha   90.00
_cell.angle_beta   90.00
_cell.angle_gamma   90.00
#
_symmetry.space_group_name_H-M   'P 1'
#
loop_
_entity.id
_entity.type
_entity.pdbx_description
1 polymer ?
#
loop_
_entity_poly.entity_id
_entity_poly.type
_entity_poly.pdbx_seq_one_letter_code
_entity_poly.pdbx_strand_id
1 'polypeptide(L)'
;MSVNYAAGLSPYADKGKCGLPEVFDPPEELERKVWELAQLVWQSSNVVFHTGAGISTASGIPDFRGPHGVWTMEEQGLAPKFDTTFENARPTKTHMALVQLERVGLLRFLVSQNVDGLHVRSGFPRDKLAELHGNMFVEECVKCKTQYVRDTVVGSMGLKATGRLCTVAKSRGLRACRGELRDTILDWEDSLPDRDLTLADEASSNSTSADGVGWLRRKGSGGQDSGQLGSWGKPAPRQRWALCEPASQGWPRRVSRAVKPWHLSKGG
;
A
#
# COMPACT_ATOMS: atom_id res chain seq x y z
N MET A 1 22.72 7.21 11.55
CA MET A 1 22.23 8.12 10.50
C MET A 1 20.90 7.55 10.04
N SER A 2 19.81 8.33 10.10
CA SER A 2 18.53 7.89 9.53
C SER A 2 18.73 7.72 8.03
N VAL A 3 18.51 6.49 7.54
CA VAL A 3 18.57 6.22 6.12
C VAL A 3 17.36 6.92 5.50
N ASN A 4 17.57 8.02 4.78
CA ASN A 4 16.50 8.64 4.00
C ASN A 4 16.17 7.68 2.85
N TYR A 5 15.06 6.94 2.97
CA TYR A 5 14.60 5.98 1.96
C TYR A 5 14.59 6.60 0.54
N ALA A 6 14.12 7.84 0.41
CA ALA A 6 14.05 8.51 -0.88
C ALA A 6 15.42 8.71 -1.54
N ALA A 7 16.49 8.84 -0.77
CA ALA A 7 17.84 9.03 -1.31
C ALA A 7 18.43 7.77 -1.95
N GLY A 8 17.86 6.59 -1.69
CA GLY A 8 18.30 5.31 -2.28
C GLY A 8 17.58 4.94 -3.58
N LEU A 9 16.55 5.70 -3.98
CA LEU A 9 15.75 5.46 -5.18
C LEU A 9 16.35 6.11 -6.42
N SER A 10 15.97 5.61 -7.60
CA SER A 10 16.32 6.26 -8.86
C SER A 10 15.65 7.65 -8.98
N PRO A 11 16.27 8.61 -9.67
CA PRO A 11 15.62 9.88 -9.99
C PRO A 11 14.35 9.62 -10.81
N TYR A 12 13.26 10.32 -10.47
CA TYR A 12 11.98 10.15 -11.17
C TYR A 12 11.21 11.47 -11.16
N ALA A 13 10.82 11.96 -12.34
CA ALA A 13 10.27 13.30 -12.50
C ALA A 13 8.84 13.44 -11.96
N ASP A 14 8.01 12.40 -12.12
CA ASP A 14 6.62 12.44 -11.69
C ASP A 14 6.46 11.92 -10.25
N LYS A 15 6.42 12.85 -9.30
CA LYS A 15 6.13 12.54 -7.88
C LYS A 15 4.64 12.69 -7.54
N GLY A 16 3.79 13.08 -8.49
CA GLY A 16 2.39 13.45 -8.25
C GLY A 16 2.22 14.82 -7.57
N LYS A 17 0.99 15.14 -7.14
CA LYS A 17 0.67 16.43 -6.48
C LYS A 17 1.19 16.45 -5.04
N CYS A 18 2.04 17.41 -4.73
CA CYS A 18 2.66 17.58 -3.41
C CYS A 18 2.16 18.86 -2.72
N GLY A 19 2.18 18.88 -1.39
CA GLY A 19 1.93 20.09 -0.59
C GLY A 19 0.51 20.66 -0.68
N LEU A 20 -0.50 19.83 -0.97
CA LEU A 20 -1.89 20.28 -0.95
C LEU A 20 -2.29 20.76 0.47
N PRO A 21 -3.14 21.80 0.59
CA PRO A 21 -3.59 22.29 1.90
C PRO A 21 -4.32 21.20 2.70
N GLU A 22 -4.03 21.14 3.99
CA GLU A 22 -4.75 20.27 4.93
C GLU A 22 -6.17 20.79 5.18
N VAL A 23 -7.09 19.86 5.45
CA VAL A 23 -8.49 20.15 5.77
C VAL A 23 -8.81 19.52 7.11
N PHE A 24 -9.38 20.32 8.01
CA PHE A 24 -9.75 19.90 9.36
C PHE A 24 -11.26 20.03 9.51
N ASP A 25 -11.93 18.90 9.75
CA ASP A 25 -13.37 18.91 10.06
C ASP A 25 -13.60 19.58 11.44
N PRO A 26 -14.68 20.37 11.61
CA PRO A 26 -15.10 20.84 12.92
C PRO A 26 -15.35 19.67 13.91
N PRO A 27 -15.16 19.87 15.23
CA PRO A 27 -15.26 18.79 16.21
C PRO A 27 -16.57 17.98 16.13
N GLU A 28 -17.71 18.65 15.99
CA GLU A 28 -19.03 18.02 15.87
C GLU A 28 -19.19 17.16 14.59
N GLU A 29 -18.61 17.60 13.47
CA GLU A 29 -18.62 16.82 12.22
C GLU A 29 -17.69 15.61 12.32
N LEU A 30 -16.53 15.79 12.96
CA LEU A 30 -15.57 14.72 13.21
C LEU A 30 -16.18 13.63 14.09
N GLU A 31 -16.80 13.98 15.22
CA GLU A 31 -17.46 13.03 16.12
C GLU A 31 -18.55 12.25 15.38
N ARG A 32 -19.40 12.95 14.61
CA ARG A 32 -20.44 12.31 13.81
C ARG A 32 -19.86 11.30 12.81
N LYS A 33 -18.82 11.68 12.07
CA LYS A 33 -18.16 10.80 11.07
C LYS A 33 -17.47 9.60 11.73
N VAL A 34 -16.84 9.78 12.88
CA VAL A 34 -16.21 8.69 13.63
C VAL A 34 -17.27 7.70 14.13
N TRP A 35 -18.42 8.19 14.58
CA TRP A 35 -19.52 7.33 15.02
C TRP A 35 -20.12 6.54 13.85
N GLU A 36 -20.33 7.19 12.70
CA GLU A 36 -20.75 6.55 11.45
C GLU A 36 -19.76 5.47 11.00
N LEU A 37 -18.45 5.75 11.05
CA LEU A 37 -17.40 4.77 10.77
C LEU A 37 -17.49 3.55 11.72
N ALA A 38 -17.69 3.78 13.01
CA ALA A 38 -17.83 2.69 13.98
C ALA A 38 -19.03 1.79 13.65
N GLN A 39 -20.16 2.37 13.22
CA GLN A 39 -21.32 1.60 12.77
C GLN A 39 -21.01 0.79 11.51
N LEU A 40 -20.35 1.38 10.52
CA LEU A 40 -19.98 0.69 9.28
C LEU A 40 -19.06 -0.50 9.56
N VAL A 41 -18.07 -0.33 10.45
CA VAL A 41 -17.20 -1.43 10.88
C VAL A 41 -18.00 -2.52 11.58
N TRP A 42 -18.92 -2.16 12.48
CA TRP A 42 -19.73 -3.13 13.23
C TRP A 42 -20.69 -3.93 12.33
N GLN A 43 -21.23 -3.31 11.29
CA GLN A 43 -22.18 -3.94 10.37
C GLN A 43 -21.51 -4.76 9.26
N SER A 44 -20.21 -4.57 9.06
CA SER A 44 -19.45 -5.23 7.99
C SER A 44 -18.97 -6.61 8.43
N SER A 45 -19.12 -7.61 7.55
CA SER A 45 -18.61 -8.96 7.79
C SER A 45 -17.14 -9.12 7.42
N ASN A 46 -16.61 -8.25 6.55
CA ASN A 46 -15.25 -8.29 6.05
C ASN A 46 -14.70 -6.87 5.85
N VAL A 47 -13.90 -6.39 6.82
CA VAL A 47 -13.27 -5.06 6.80
C VAL A 47 -11.80 -5.18 6.42
N VAL A 48 -11.39 -4.41 5.41
CA VAL A 48 -10.00 -4.29 4.96
C VAL A 48 -9.53 -2.86 5.19
N PHE A 49 -8.35 -2.71 5.79
CA PHE A 49 -7.73 -1.39 5.98
C PHE A 49 -6.60 -1.18 4.96
N HIS A 50 -6.53 0.04 4.41
CA HIS A 50 -5.43 0.49 3.56
C HIS A 50 -4.66 1.60 4.27
N THR A 51 -3.34 1.45 4.40
CA THR A 51 -2.50 2.40 5.14
C THR A 51 -1.37 2.96 4.29
N GLY A 52 -1.06 4.23 4.53
CA GLY A 52 0.03 4.98 3.91
C GLY A 52 0.80 5.80 4.93
N ALA A 53 1.76 6.60 4.48
CA ALA A 53 2.78 7.18 5.36
C ALA A 53 2.21 8.11 6.46
N GLY A 54 1.02 8.66 6.25
CA GLY A 54 0.33 9.51 7.22
C GLY A 54 0.11 8.87 8.60
N ILE A 55 -0.02 7.54 8.72
CA ILE A 55 -0.19 6.90 10.04
C ILE A 55 1.08 6.83 10.87
N SER A 56 2.23 7.13 10.26
CA SER A 56 3.57 7.07 10.85
C SER A 56 4.14 8.47 11.17
N THR A 57 3.48 9.56 10.75
CA THR A 57 3.94 10.94 11.03
C THR A 57 4.03 11.23 12.52
N ALA A 58 3.06 10.77 13.32
CA ALA A 58 3.09 10.89 14.77
C ALA A 58 4.20 10.08 15.46
N SER A 59 4.93 9.22 14.73
CA SER A 59 6.12 8.52 15.22
C SER A 59 7.44 9.24 14.87
N GLY A 60 7.38 10.38 14.18
CA GLY A 60 8.55 11.14 13.74
C GLY A 60 9.12 10.75 12.37
N ILE A 61 8.36 9.93 11.60
CA ILE A 61 8.69 9.58 10.20
C ILE A 61 7.86 10.48 9.28
N PRO A 62 8.47 11.31 8.42
CA PRO A 62 7.72 12.19 7.52
C PRO A 62 6.90 11.37 6.52
N ASP A 63 5.77 11.93 6.07
CA ASP A 63 5.07 11.39 4.91
C ASP A 63 5.78 11.75 3.59
N PHE A 64 5.16 11.43 2.46
CA PHE A 64 5.74 11.73 1.15
C PHE A 64 5.26 13.06 0.55
N ARG A 65 4.00 13.44 0.74
CA ARG A 65 3.33 14.49 -0.07
C ARG A 65 2.54 15.53 0.75
N GLY A 66 2.52 15.41 2.07
CA GLY A 66 1.94 16.42 2.95
C GLY A 66 2.75 17.72 2.92
N PRO A 67 2.37 18.74 3.70
CA PRO A 67 3.03 20.05 3.69
C PRO A 67 4.56 19.99 3.94
N HIS A 68 5.01 18.99 4.70
CA HIS A 68 6.42 18.73 5.00
C HIS A 68 6.87 17.33 4.53
N GLY A 69 6.17 16.76 3.56
CA GLY A 69 6.47 15.44 3.02
C GLY A 69 7.78 15.41 2.23
N VAL A 70 8.39 14.23 2.10
CA VAL A 70 9.68 14.04 1.44
C VAL A 70 9.73 14.66 0.03
N TRP A 71 8.73 14.40 -0.81
CA TRP A 71 8.66 14.93 -2.17
C TRP A 71 8.29 16.41 -2.20
N THR A 72 7.44 16.87 -1.26
CA THR A 72 7.11 18.29 -1.12
C THR A 72 8.34 19.13 -0.79
N MET A 73 9.19 18.63 0.13
CA MET A 73 10.42 19.32 0.51
C MET A 73 11.44 19.28 -0.64
N GLU A 74 11.58 18.14 -1.34
CA GLU A 74 12.46 18.02 -2.51
C GLU A 74 12.07 19.00 -3.63
N GLU A 75 10.78 19.13 -3.94
CA GLU A 75 10.26 20.09 -4.94
C GLU A 75 10.61 21.55 -4.59
N GLN A 76 10.76 21.85 -3.29
CA GLN A 76 11.15 23.16 -2.77
C GLN A 76 12.68 23.32 -2.60
N GLY A 77 13.48 22.30 -2.95
CA GLY A 77 14.92 22.31 -2.74
C GLY A 77 15.34 22.19 -1.27
N LEU A 78 14.45 21.68 -0.42
CA LEU A 78 14.65 21.50 1.02
C LEU A 78 14.79 20.02 1.38
N ALA A 79 15.42 19.74 2.54
CA ALA A 79 15.50 18.39 3.06
C ALA A 79 14.30 18.10 3.99
N PRO A 80 13.71 16.89 3.93
CA PRO A 80 12.70 16.47 4.90
C PRO A 80 13.33 16.26 6.28
N LYS A 81 12.53 16.52 7.31
CA LYS A 81 12.95 16.33 8.71
C LYS A 81 12.52 14.94 9.20
N PHE A 82 13.46 14.23 9.79
CA PHE A 82 13.21 12.98 10.52
C PHE A 82 13.46 13.23 12.00
N ASP A 83 12.46 12.99 12.84
CA ASP A 83 12.60 13.12 14.31
C ASP A 83 13.02 11.80 14.98
N THR A 84 13.06 10.70 14.21
CA THR A 84 13.51 9.38 14.66
C THR A 84 14.24 8.62 13.54
N THR A 85 14.86 7.49 13.87
CA THR A 85 15.30 6.49 12.89
C THR A 85 14.25 5.39 12.77
N PHE A 86 14.25 4.63 11.67
CA PHE A 86 13.34 3.50 11.52
C PHE A 86 13.47 2.48 12.67
N GLU A 87 14.68 2.24 13.17
CA GLU A 87 14.92 1.33 14.29
C GLU A 87 14.35 1.83 15.61
N ASN A 88 14.31 3.14 15.82
CA ASN A 88 13.84 3.75 17.07
C ASN A 88 12.36 4.17 17.01
N ALA A 89 11.78 4.24 15.81
CA ALA A 89 10.38 4.52 15.61
C ALA A 89 9.51 3.47 16.32
N ARG A 90 8.51 3.98 17.05
CA ARG A 90 7.55 3.17 17.78
C ARG A 90 6.21 3.17 17.04
N PRO A 91 5.49 2.03 17.02
CA PRO A 91 4.14 1.98 16.47
C PRO A 91 3.24 3.06 17.08
N THR A 92 2.51 3.79 16.24
CA THR A 92 1.56 4.83 16.70
C THR A 92 0.30 4.20 17.30
N LYS A 93 -0.57 5.03 17.91
CA LYS A 93 -1.88 4.57 18.40
C LYS A 93 -2.70 3.89 17.30
N THR A 94 -2.63 4.39 16.06
CA THR A 94 -3.31 3.80 14.91
C THR A 94 -2.80 2.39 14.60
N HIS A 95 -1.48 2.17 14.61
CA HIS A 95 -0.90 0.83 14.43
C HIS A 95 -1.41 -0.13 15.51
N MET A 96 -1.38 0.30 16.78
CA MET A 96 -1.84 -0.53 17.89
C MET A 96 -3.36 -0.78 17.86
N ALA A 97 -4.15 0.17 17.38
CA ALA A 97 -5.59 -0.01 17.17
C ALA A 97 -5.86 -1.06 16.08
N LEU A 98 -5.11 -1.07 14.97
CA LEU A 98 -5.23 -2.07 13.92
C LEU A 98 -4.86 -3.48 14.43
N VAL A 99 -3.82 -3.59 15.27
CA VAL A 99 -3.50 -4.86 15.96
C VAL A 99 -4.67 -5.31 16.81
N GLN A 100 -5.29 -4.42 17.58
CA GLN A 100 -6.42 -4.79 18.43
C GLN A 100 -7.66 -5.19 17.60
N LEU A 101 -7.96 -4.47 16.52
CA LEU A 101 -9.08 -4.80 15.61
C LEU A 101 -8.90 -6.17 14.96
N GLU A 102 -7.67 -6.53 14.57
CA GLU A 102 -7.35 -7.86 14.05
C GLU A 102 -7.57 -8.93 15.13
N ARG A 103 -7.05 -8.71 16.34
CA ARG A 103 -7.16 -9.66 17.46
C ARG A 103 -8.59 -9.98 17.86
N VAL A 104 -9.50 -9.01 17.78
CA VAL A 104 -10.93 -9.19 18.08
C VAL A 104 -11.74 -9.62 16.86
N GLY A 105 -11.11 -9.85 15.71
CA GLY A 105 -11.75 -10.35 14.50
C GLY A 105 -12.52 -9.32 13.67
N LEU A 106 -12.38 -8.03 13.98
CA LEU A 106 -13.03 -6.94 13.23
C LEU A 106 -12.25 -6.52 11.98
N LEU A 107 -10.95 -6.80 11.91
CA LEU A 107 -10.11 -6.54 10.74
C LEU A 107 -9.78 -7.86 10.04
N ARG A 108 -10.15 -8.00 8.77
CA ARG A 108 -9.90 -9.20 7.96
C ARG A 108 -8.51 -9.21 7.34
N PHE A 109 -8.09 -8.07 6.80
CA PHE A 109 -6.82 -7.91 6.10
C PHE A 109 -6.32 -6.47 6.15
N LEU A 110 -5.01 -6.29 6.10
CA LEU A 110 -4.34 -5.00 6.09
C LEU A 110 -3.45 -4.89 4.86
N VAL A 111 -3.67 -3.84 4.07
CA VAL A 111 -2.84 -3.51 2.91
C VAL A 111 -2.04 -2.26 3.25
N SER A 112 -0.72 -2.30 3.09
CA SER A 112 0.14 -1.15 3.39
C SER A 112 1.04 -0.79 2.23
N GLN A 113 1.19 0.52 2.03
CA GLN A 113 2.20 1.12 1.15
C GLN A 113 3.46 1.54 1.92
N ASN A 114 3.47 1.38 3.25
CA ASN A 114 4.56 1.83 4.10
C ASN A 114 5.71 0.83 4.07
N VAL A 115 6.93 1.37 3.98
CA VAL A 115 8.18 0.59 4.08
C VAL A 115 8.81 0.65 5.47
N ASP A 116 8.23 1.41 6.40
CA ASP A 116 8.78 1.68 7.74
C ASP A 116 8.84 0.45 8.67
N GLY A 117 8.16 -0.64 8.32
CA GLY A 117 8.10 -1.89 9.08
C GLY A 117 7.34 -1.82 10.40
N LEU A 118 6.64 -0.72 10.71
CA LEU A 118 5.96 -0.52 11.98
C LEU A 118 4.77 -1.48 12.17
N HIS A 119 4.09 -1.90 11.11
CA HIS A 119 3.04 -2.92 11.21
C HIS A 119 3.59 -4.25 11.74
N VAL A 120 4.65 -4.78 11.11
CA VAL A 120 5.33 -6.01 11.57
C VAL A 120 5.87 -5.83 12.99
N ARG A 121 6.54 -4.71 13.27
CA ARG A 121 7.14 -4.41 14.58
C ARG A 121 6.10 -4.15 15.69
N SER A 122 4.86 -3.82 15.34
CA SER A 122 3.73 -3.71 16.29
C SER A 122 3.19 -5.07 16.76
N GLY A 123 3.62 -6.15 16.10
CA GLY A 123 3.09 -7.50 16.33
C GLY A 123 1.86 -7.81 15.49
N PHE A 124 1.58 -7.05 14.43
CA PHE A 124 0.52 -7.36 13.48
C PHE A 124 0.87 -8.65 12.70
N PRO A 125 -0.07 -9.59 12.53
CA PRO A 125 0.20 -10.88 11.89
C PRO A 125 0.50 -10.74 10.39
N ARG A 126 1.65 -11.27 9.95
CA ARG A 126 2.15 -11.13 8.57
C ARG A 126 1.33 -11.88 7.52
N ASP A 127 0.58 -12.91 7.92
CA ASP A 127 -0.34 -13.65 7.05
C ASP A 127 -1.63 -12.86 6.74
N LYS A 128 -1.89 -11.77 7.47
CA LYS A 128 -3.01 -10.84 7.22
C LYS A 128 -2.54 -9.46 6.75
N LEU A 129 -1.28 -9.34 6.32
CA LEU A 129 -0.66 -8.10 5.87
C LEU A 129 -0.13 -8.27 4.44
N ALA A 130 -0.38 -7.28 3.59
CA ALA A 130 0.33 -7.09 2.32
C ALA A 130 1.21 -5.84 2.39
N GLU A 131 2.51 -6.02 2.24
CA GLU A 131 3.51 -4.93 2.24
C GLU A 131 3.87 -4.60 0.79
N LEU A 132 3.01 -3.83 0.12
CA LEU A 132 3.03 -3.67 -1.33
C LEU A 132 4.34 -3.04 -1.86
N HIS A 133 4.99 -2.19 -1.06
CA HIS A 133 6.23 -1.51 -1.47
C HIS A 133 7.48 -2.08 -0.76
N GLY A 134 7.33 -3.22 -0.08
CA GLY A 134 8.39 -3.83 0.72
C GLY A 134 8.46 -3.29 2.15
N ASN A 135 9.53 -3.68 2.84
CA ASN A 135 9.78 -3.31 4.23
C ASN A 135 11.29 -3.16 4.47
N MET A 136 11.70 -2.04 5.09
CA MET A 136 13.11 -1.69 5.34
C MET A 136 13.86 -2.71 6.19
N PHE A 137 13.15 -3.56 6.93
CA PHE A 137 13.68 -4.62 7.79
C PHE A 137 13.62 -6.00 7.15
N VAL A 138 13.09 -6.13 5.93
CA VAL A 138 12.88 -7.43 5.27
C VAL A 138 13.79 -7.58 4.06
N GLU A 139 14.53 -8.69 4.04
CA GLU A 139 15.26 -9.15 2.87
C GLU A 139 14.79 -10.55 2.44
N GLU A 140 14.86 -10.82 1.15
CA GLU A 140 14.33 -12.04 0.53
C GLU A 140 15.41 -12.78 -0.25
N CYS A 141 15.42 -14.11 -0.13
CA CYS A 141 16.29 -14.97 -0.92
C CYS A 141 15.81 -15.08 -2.37
N VAL A 142 16.67 -14.72 -3.32
CA VAL A 142 16.35 -14.79 -4.75
C VAL A 142 16.08 -16.22 -5.25
N LYS A 143 16.64 -17.24 -4.58
CA LYS A 143 16.50 -18.65 -4.97
C LYS A 143 15.25 -19.31 -4.41
N CYS A 144 14.99 -19.16 -3.12
CA CYS A 144 13.93 -19.90 -2.44
C CYS A 144 12.82 -19.04 -1.86
N LYS A 145 12.86 -17.72 -2.08
CA LYS A 145 11.83 -16.75 -1.69
C LYS A 145 11.56 -16.67 -0.19
N THR A 146 12.45 -17.27 0.62
CA THR A 146 12.38 -17.14 2.07
C THR A 146 12.77 -15.73 2.47
N GLN A 147 11.89 -15.09 3.22
CA GLN A 147 12.08 -13.76 3.78
C GLN A 147 12.67 -13.83 5.18
N TYR A 148 13.51 -12.85 5.50
CA TYR A 148 14.12 -12.67 6.81
C TYR A 148 13.75 -11.29 7.32
N VAL A 149 13.08 -11.24 8.47
CA VAL A 149 12.83 -9.99 9.20
C VAL A 149 14.02 -9.73 10.11
N ARG A 150 14.63 -8.56 10.00
CA ARG A 150 15.80 -8.12 10.76
C ARG A 150 15.40 -7.14 11.86
N ASP A 151 16.28 -6.98 12.83
CA ASP A 151 16.18 -6.01 13.93
C ASP A 151 16.63 -4.61 13.51
N THR A 152 17.58 -4.52 12.58
CA THR A 152 18.04 -3.28 11.93
C THR A 152 17.57 -3.19 10.48
N VAL A 153 17.60 -1.99 9.90
CA VAL A 153 17.33 -1.86 8.46
C VAL A 153 18.34 -2.67 7.62
N VAL A 154 17.87 -3.22 6.51
CA VAL A 154 18.64 -4.15 5.64
C VAL A 154 19.83 -3.47 4.95
N GLY A 155 19.73 -2.16 4.69
CA GLY A 155 20.82 -1.30 4.24
C GLY A 155 20.92 -1.08 2.71
N SER A 156 20.02 -1.65 1.91
CA SER A 156 19.92 -1.43 0.46
C SER A 156 18.47 -1.17 0.04
N MET A 157 18.28 -0.63 -1.17
CA MET A 157 16.96 -0.31 -1.75
C MET A 157 16.97 -0.52 -3.27
N GLY A 158 15.80 -0.84 -3.84
CA GLY A 158 15.64 -1.12 -5.26
C GLY A 158 15.99 -2.56 -5.59
N LEU A 159 15.59 -3.50 -4.74
CA LEU A 159 15.80 -4.94 -4.91
C LEU A 159 17.28 -5.31 -5.12
N LYS A 160 18.17 -4.66 -4.37
CA LYS A 160 19.63 -4.83 -4.48
C LYS A 160 20.14 -5.89 -3.52
N ALA A 161 21.29 -6.48 -3.86
CA ALA A 161 21.95 -7.46 -3.02
C ALA A 161 22.38 -6.84 -1.68
N THR A 162 22.10 -7.53 -0.57
CA THR A 162 22.40 -7.04 0.78
C THR A 162 23.77 -7.49 1.29
N GLY A 163 24.47 -8.31 0.50
CA GLY A 163 25.72 -8.96 0.87
C GLY A 163 25.57 -10.22 1.74
N ARG A 164 24.35 -10.55 2.19
CA ARG A 164 24.07 -11.76 3.00
C ARG A 164 23.60 -12.92 2.12
N LEU A 165 23.72 -14.13 2.67
CA LEU A 165 23.30 -15.38 2.02
C LEU A 165 22.22 -16.10 2.82
N CYS A 166 21.31 -16.75 2.10
CA CYS A 166 20.23 -17.54 2.66
C CYS A 166 20.74 -18.77 3.42
N THR A 167 20.25 -18.93 4.64
CA THR A 167 20.62 -19.99 5.58
C THR A 167 19.64 -21.18 5.60
N VAL A 168 18.55 -21.12 4.83
CA VAL A 168 17.55 -22.20 4.80
C VAL A 168 18.22 -23.53 4.43
N ALA A 169 18.01 -24.53 5.28
CA ALA A 169 18.45 -25.88 5.03
C ALA A 169 17.70 -26.48 3.83
N LYS A 170 18.46 -27.08 2.92
CA LYS A 170 18.00 -27.82 1.73
C LYS A 170 18.55 -29.25 1.80
N SER A 171 18.07 -30.12 0.91
CA SER A 171 18.52 -31.52 0.81
C SER A 171 18.47 -32.26 2.15
N ARG A 172 17.32 -32.22 2.85
CA ARG A 172 17.12 -32.85 4.19
C ARG A 172 18.14 -32.41 5.26
N GLY A 173 18.59 -31.16 5.23
CA GLY A 173 19.54 -30.63 6.23
C GLY A 173 21.01 -30.71 5.82
N LEU A 174 21.33 -31.34 4.69
CA LEU A 174 22.72 -31.59 4.27
C LEU A 174 23.42 -30.34 3.71
N ARG A 175 22.68 -29.35 3.20
CA ARG A 175 23.27 -28.13 2.60
C ARG A 175 22.39 -26.90 2.86
N ALA A 176 23.00 -25.75 3.08
CA ALA A 176 22.28 -24.47 3.07
C ALA A 176 21.95 -24.02 1.64
N CYS A 177 20.86 -23.27 1.48
CA CYS A 177 20.43 -22.68 0.21
C CYS A 177 21.51 -21.79 -0.42
N ARG A 178 22.13 -20.91 0.38
CA ARG A 178 23.17 -19.96 -0.03
C ARG A 178 22.77 -19.11 -1.25
N GLY A 179 21.47 -18.85 -1.43
CA GLY A 179 21.00 -17.84 -2.37
C GLY A 179 21.34 -16.45 -1.85
N GLU A 180 21.64 -15.53 -2.75
CA GLU A 180 21.78 -14.10 -2.42
C GLU A 180 20.49 -13.57 -1.79
N LEU A 181 20.64 -12.77 -0.73
CA LEU A 181 19.54 -12.02 -0.14
C LEU A 181 19.50 -10.63 -0.77
N ARG A 182 18.29 -10.16 -1.10
CA ARG A 182 18.02 -8.82 -1.62
C ARG A 182 17.05 -8.09 -0.72
N ASP A 183 17.15 -6.76 -0.65
CA ASP A 183 16.09 -5.98 0.00
C ASP A 183 14.76 -6.14 -0.75
N THR A 184 13.67 -5.78 -0.08
CA THR A 184 12.32 -5.88 -0.64
C THR A 184 11.78 -4.54 -1.13
N ILE A 185 12.60 -3.50 -1.06
CA ILE A 185 12.20 -2.13 -1.32
C ILE A 185 12.15 -1.90 -2.82
N LEU A 186 10.98 -1.50 -3.33
CA LEU A 186 10.79 -1.25 -4.75
C LEU A 186 11.38 0.11 -5.17
N ASP A 187 12.04 0.13 -6.33
CA ASP A 187 12.29 1.36 -7.08
C ASP A 187 11.08 1.69 -7.99
N TRP A 188 11.10 2.85 -8.65
CA TRP A 188 9.94 3.37 -9.39
C TRP A 188 9.40 2.45 -10.49
N GLU A 189 10.27 1.71 -11.17
CA GLU A 189 9.90 0.85 -12.30
C GLU A 189 9.72 -0.63 -11.90
N ASP A 190 9.97 -0.97 -10.63
CA ASP A 190 9.83 -2.33 -10.15
C ASP A 190 8.35 -2.74 -10.09
N SER A 191 8.09 -4.01 -10.39
CA SER A 191 6.76 -4.59 -10.23
C SER A 191 6.45 -4.87 -8.76
N LEU A 192 5.19 -4.68 -8.38
CA LEU A 192 4.68 -5.06 -7.07
C LEU A 192 4.88 -6.57 -6.81
N PRO A 193 5.10 -6.99 -5.56
CA PRO A 193 5.23 -8.41 -5.21
C PRO A 193 3.93 -9.17 -5.49
N ASP A 194 3.97 -10.13 -6.43
CA ASP A 194 2.81 -10.87 -6.92
C ASP A 194 1.93 -11.45 -5.81
N ARG A 195 2.56 -12.06 -4.79
CA ARG A 195 1.85 -12.68 -3.67
C ARG A 195 1.04 -11.65 -2.89
N ASP A 196 1.68 -10.57 -2.48
CA ASP A 196 1.10 -9.54 -1.63
C ASP A 196 0.05 -8.74 -2.40
N LEU A 197 0.29 -8.45 -3.68
CA LEU A 197 -0.69 -7.84 -4.57
C LEU A 197 -1.93 -8.73 -4.76
N THR A 198 -1.74 -10.03 -4.99
CA THR A 198 -2.86 -10.98 -5.17
C THR A 198 -3.71 -11.05 -3.90
N LEU A 199 -3.07 -11.20 -2.72
CA LEU A 199 -3.81 -11.23 -1.45
C LEU A 199 -4.53 -9.91 -1.15
N ALA A 200 -3.90 -8.77 -1.47
CA ALA A 200 -4.53 -7.46 -1.33
C ALA A 200 -5.74 -7.30 -2.26
N ASP A 201 -5.63 -7.73 -3.52
CA ASP A 201 -6.72 -7.68 -4.50
C ASP A 201 -7.88 -8.59 -4.11
N GLU A 202 -7.59 -9.82 -3.69
CA GLU A 202 -8.60 -10.77 -3.20
C GLU A 202 -9.31 -10.27 -1.95
N ALA A 203 -8.57 -9.74 -0.98
CA ALA A 203 -9.15 -9.19 0.24
C ALA A 203 -10.04 -7.98 -0.07
N SER A 204 -9.55 -7.06 -0.92
CA SER A 204 -10.28 -5.84 -1.30
C SER A 204 -11.54 -6.17 -2.10
N SER A 205 -11.45 -7.10 -3.05
CA SER A 205 -12.58 -7.51 -3.90
C SER A 205 -13.68 -8.25 -3.14
N ASN A 206 -13.30 -8.98 -2.08
CA ASN A 206 -14.25 -9.70 -1.22
C ASN A 206 -14.67 -8.91 0.02
N SER A 207 -14.20 -7.66 0.18
CA SER A 207 -14.62 -6.82 1.29
C SER A 207 -16.10 -6.49 1.14
N THR A 208 -16.88 -6.72 2.18
CA THR A 208 -18.25 -6.25 2.21
C THR A 208 -18.19 -4.77 2.49
N SER A 209 -18.29 -3.99 1.42
CA SER A 209 -18.69 -2.59 1.54
C SER A 209 -20.06 -2.56 2.21
N ALA A 210 -20.11 -2.30 3.53
CA ALA A 210 -21.09 -1.32 3.96
C ALA A 210 -20.64 -0.04 3.26
N ASP A 211 -21.38 0.40 2.24
CA ASP A 211 -21.05 1.51 1.35
C ASP A 211 -20.15 2.57 2.02
N GLY A 212 -18.83 2.52 1.77
CA GLY A 212 -17.92 3.61 2.12
C GLY A 212 -16.99 3.45 3.34
N VAL A 213 -16.39 2.29 3.60
CA VAL A 213 -15.11 2.24 4.37
C VAL A 213 -13.97 1.82 3.45
N GLY A 214 -13.84 2.56 2.37
CA GLY A 214 -12.73 2.53 1.43
C GLY A 214 -12.75 3.89 0.77
N TRP A 215 -11.77 4.72 1.11
CA TRP A 215 -11.68 6.15 0.77
C TRP A 215 -12.62 7.05 1.59
N LEU A 216 -12.06 7.97 2.37
CA LEU A 216 -12.73 9.20 2.79
C LEU A 216 -12.97 10.05 1.52
N ARG A 217 -13.90 9.63 0.66
CA ARG A 217 -14.30 10.37 -0.54
C ARG A 217 -15.42 11.32 -0.14
N ARG A 218 -15.07 12.59 0.08
CA ARG A 218 -16.02 13.68 0.26
C ARG A 218 -16.94 13.73 -0.97
N LYS A 219 -18.27 13.57 -0.79
CA LYS A 219 -19.22 14.07 -1.80
C LYS A 219 -19.03 15.58 -1.86
N GLY A 220 -18.53 16.06 -2.99
CA GLY A 220 -18.60 17.48 -3.33
C GLY A 220 -20.06 17.90 -3.36
N SER A 221 -20.38 19.00 -2.70
CA SER A 221 -21.68 19.66 -2.74
C SER A 221 -22.07 20.01 -4.17
N GLY A 222 -23.17 19.46 -4.68
CA GLY A 222 -23.84 19.95 -5.88
C GLY A 222 -24.53 18.86 -6.71
N GLY A 223 -25.87 18.94 -6.79
CA GLY A 223 -26.66 18.34 -7.87
C GLY A 223 -27.31 16.98 -7.56
N GLN A 224 -28.63 16.98 -7.46
CA GLN A 224 -29.47 15.79 -7.60
C GLN A 224 -29.26 15.20 -9.00
N ASP A 225 -28.97 13.90 -9.12
CA ASP A 225 -29.53 13.10 -10.21
C ASP A 225 -29.44 11.59 -10.01
N SER A 226 -30.41 10.91 -10.62
CA SER A 226 -30.86 9.55 -10.38
C SER A 226 -30.06 8.46 -11.11
N GLY A 227 -29.97 7.28 -10.47
CA GLY A 227 -29.93 5.91 -11.07
C GLY A 227 -28.95 5.54 -12.19
N GLN A 228 -27.96 4.68 -11.88
CA GLN A 228 -27.66 3.38 -12.57
C GLN A 228 -26.22 2.92 -12.28
N LEU A 229 -26.07 1.82 -11.54
CA LEU A 229 -24.81 1.10 -11.30
C LEU A 229 -24.43 0.24 -12.53
N GLY A 230 -23.18 0.37 -12.99
CA GLY A 230 -22.56 -0.53 -13.97
C GLY A 230 -21.55 -1.46 -13.29
N SER A 231 -21.53 -2.74 -13.67
CA SER A 231 -20.59 -3.76 -13.17
C SER A 231 -19.19 -3.60 -13.78
N TRP A 232 -18.15 -3.91 -13.02
CA TRP A 232 -16.76 -3.97 -13.50
C TRP A 232 -16.52 -5.19 -14.40
N GLY A 233 -15.91 -4.97 -15.57
CA GLY A 233 -15.33 -6.00 -16.43
C GLY A 233 -13.85 -6.22 -16.12
N LYS A 234 -13.33 -7.42 -16.40
CA LYS A 234 -11.95 -7.86 -16.12
C LYS A 234 -10.89 -6.96 -16.81
N PRO A 235 -9.74 -6.66 -16.16
CA PRO A 235 -8.68 -5.89 -16.79
C PRO A 235 -7.84 -6.72 -17.78
N ALA A 236 -7.44 -6.09 -18.89
CA ALA A 236 -6.55 -6.65 -19.91
C ALA A 236 -5.07 -6.57 -19.45
N PRO A 237 -4.19 -7.48 -19.92
CA PRO A 237 -2.80 -7.52 -19.48
C PRO A 237 -1.99 -6.41 -20.17
N ARG A 238 -1.25 -5.64 -19.37
CA ARG A 238 -0.36 -4.50 -19.71
C ARG A 238 -1.01 -3.11 -19.62
N GLN A 239 -1.03 -2.55 -18.42
CA GLN A 239 -0.97 -1.09 -18.24
C GLN A 239 0.05 -0.71 -17.17
N ARG A 240 0.77 0.38 -17.44
CA ARG A 240 1.74 1.05 -16.57
C ARG A 240 1.01 1.62 -15.36
N TRP A 241 1.55 1.41 -14.17
CA TRP A 241 1.05 2.02 -12.95
C TRP A 241 1.99 3.17 -12.57
N ALA A 242 1.68 4.37 -13.09
CA ALA A 242 2.18 5.59 -12.47
C ALA A 242 1.52 5.70 -11.08
N LEU A 243 2.29 6.14 -10.08
CA LEU A 243 1.77 6.35 -8.73
C LEU A 243 0.50 7.20 -8.82
N CYS A 244 -0.61 6.69 -8.28
CA CYS A 244 -1.96 7.22 -8.46
C CYS A 244 -2.03 8.75 -8.61
N GLU A 245 -2.47 9.20 -9.79
CA GLU A 245 -3.06 10.52 -9.96
C GLU A 245 -4.31 10.64 -9.08
N PRO A 246 -4.50 11.77 -8.35
CA PRO A 246 -5.79 12.09 -7.77
C PRO A 246 -6.69 12.59 -8.90
N ALA A 247 -7.80 11.87 -9.11
CA ALA A 247 -8.80 12.10 -10.15
C ALA A 247 -9.05 13.58 -10.47
N SER A 248 -8.89 13.95 -11.73
CA SER A 248 -9.62 15.09 -12.31
C SER A 248 -9.96 14.81 -13.77
N GLN A 249 -11.24 14.99 -14.09
CA GLN A 249 -11.88 15.04 -15.42
C GLN A 249 -12.50 13.71 -15.91
N GLY A 250 -13.83 13.65 -15.89
CA GLY A 250 -14.62 12.51 -16.36
C GLY A 250 -14.81 12.49 -17.87
N TRP A 251 -14.91 11.29 -18.44
CA TRP A 251 -15.33 11.04 -19.82
C TRP A 251 -16.32 9.84 -19.88
N PRO A 252 -17.26 9.80 -20.84
CA PRO A 252 -18.55 9.09 -20.72
C PRO A 252 -18.59 7.61 -21.18
N ARG A 253 -19.70 6.94 -20.83
CA ARG A 253 -20.06 5.52 -21.02
C ARG A 253 -20.18 5.06 -22.50
N ARG A 254 -19.64 3.87 -22.84
CA ARG A 254 -20.32 2.65 -23.38
C ARG A 254 -19.36 1.74 -24.15
N VAL A 255 -19.33 0.45 -23.81
CA VAL A 255 -19.04 -0.63 -24.77
C VAL A 255 -20.23 -1.58 -24.77
N SER A 256 -20.99 -1.61 -25.87
CA SER A 256 -22.00 -2.64 -26.12
C SER A 256 -21.37 -3.86 -26.80
N ARG A 257 -21.76 -5.03 -26.30
CA ARG A 257 -21.52 -6.38 -26.84
C ARG A 257 -21.67 -6.46 -28.37
N ALA A 258 -20.73 -7.16 -29.01
CA ALA A 258 -21.02 -8.10 -30.09
C ALA A 258 -19.83 -9.06 -30.29
N VAL A 259 -19.93 -10.27 -29.74
CA VAL A 259 -19.23 -11.43 -30.28
C VAL A 259 -20.21 -12.10 -31.25
N LYS A 260 -19.85 -12.17 -32.53
CA LYS A 260 -20.42 -13.14 -33.47
C LYS A 260 -19.27 -13.88 -34.17
N PRO A 261 -19.50 -15.15 -34.57
CA PRO A 261 -18.46 -16.12 -34.87
C PRO A 261 -17.94 -15.96 -36.31
N TRP A 262 -16.65 -16.18 -36.51
CA TRP A 262 -16.09 -16.41 -37.84
C TRP A 262 -16.50 -17.82 -38.31
N HIS A 263 -17.39 -17.87 -39.29
CA HIS A 263 -17.61 -19.05 -40.13
C HIS A 263 -16.77 -18.92 -41.41
N LEU A 264 -16.01 -19.98 -41.70
CA LEU A 264 -15.48 -20.32 -43.01
C LEU A 264 -16.63 -20.71 -43.95
N SER A 265 -16.80 -20.03 -45.08
CA SER A 265 -17.27 -20.64 -46.33
C SER A 265 -16.98 -19.76 -47.57
N LYS A 266 -16.12 -20.31 -48.44
CA LYS A 266 -16.05 -20.27 -49.91
C LYS A 266 -16.84 -19.23 -50.72
N GLY A 267 -16.17 -18.70 -51.75
CA GLY A 267 -16.69 -18.68 -53.13
C GLY A 267 -16.87 -17.28 -53.74
N GLY A 268 -16.06 -16.97 -54.76
CA GLY A 268 -16.12 -15.76 -55.59
C GLY A 268 -14.75 -15.42 -56.14
#